data_AF-A0A097QU14-F1
#
_entry.id   AF-A0A097QU14-F1
#
_cell.length_a   1.000
_cell.length_b   1.000
_cell.length_c   1.000
_cell.angle_alpha   90.00
_cell.angle_beta   90.00
_cell.angle_gamma   90.00
#
_symmetry.space_group_name_H-M   'P 1'
#
loop_
_entity.id
_entity.type
_entity.pdbx_description
1 polymer ?
#
loop_
_entity_poly.entity_id
_entity_poly.type
_entity_poly.pdbx_seq_one_letter_code
_entity_poly.pdbx_strand_id
1 'polypeptide(L)'
;MSEVPWKLYRLKYVDYPEYSARITGHYAGDLLLIEEEGELSEEAVKVIKSTLGVADDAREFEITPRDIMKLPIEKLPEGDRNLLLEAAGKLDAESRLHVEYRYRPSFD
;
A
#
# COMPACT_ATOMS: atom_id res chain seq x y z
N MET A 1 14.10 -7.12 -18.59
CA MET A 1 13.52 -7.58 -17.31
C MET A 1 12.19 -6.86 -17.20
N SER A 2 11.06 -7.58 -17.15
CA SER A 2 9.76 -6.91 -16.96
C SER A 2 9.71 -6.36 -15.54
N GLU A 3 9.98 -5.05 -15.41
CA GLU A 3 9.79 -4.34 -14.15
C GLU A 3 8.29 -4.35 -13.83
N VAL A 4 7.95 -4.87 -12.65
CA VAL A 4 6.57 -4.99 -12.22
C VAL A 4 6.11 -3.60 -11.77
N PRO A 5 5.12 -2.98 -12.44
CA PRO A 5 4.90 -1.54 -12.32
C PRO A 5 4.08 -1.14 -11.09
N TRP A 6 3.59 -2.08 -10.27
CA TRP A 6 2.76 -1.77 -9.11
C TRP A 6 3.56 -1.83 -7.82
N LYS A 7 3.55 -0.71 -7.09
CA LYS A 7 4.20 -0.58 -5.79
C LYS A 7 3.18 -0.72 -4.67
N LEU A 8 3.58 -1.46 -3.64
CA LEU A 8 2.83 -1.60 -2.40
C LEU A 8 3.50 -0.75 -1.31
N TYR A 9 2.74 0.17 -0.77
CA TYR A 9 3.12 1.03 0.33
C TYR A 9 2.27 0.73 1.56
N ARG A 10 2.86 0.90 2.74
CA ARG A 10 2.14 0.99 4.01
C ARG A 10 2.12 2.44 4.45
N LEU A 11 0.92 2.97 4.63
CA LEU A 11 0.68 4.32 5.11
C LEU A 11 0.25 4.23 6.57
N LYS A 12 0.95 4.93 7.46
CA LYS A 12 0.60 5.02 8.88
C LYS A 12 0.54 6.47 9.32
N TYR A 13 -0.59 6.86 9.91
CA TYR A 13 -0.70 8.14 10.59
C TYR A 13 -0.19 7.99 12.02
N VAL A 14 0.65 8.93 12.46
CA VAL A 14 1.12 9.01 13.83
C VAL A 14 0.72 10.37 14.38
N ASP A 15 -0.23 10.35 15.32
CA ASP A 15 -0.56 11.52 16.14
C ASP A 15 0.63 11.81 17.06
N TYR A 16 1.28 12.96 16.87
CA TYR A 16 2.36 13.38 17.74
C TYR A 16 1.75 14.08 18.96
N PRO A 17 1.89 13.54 20.19
CA PRO A 17 1.47 14.27 21.37
C PRO A 17 2.33 15.53 21.48
N GLU A 18 1.67 16.69 21.51
CA GLU A 18 2.17 18.05 21.42
C GLU A 18 3.29 18.42 22.43
N TYR A 19 4.50 17.85 22.39
CA TYR A 19 5.57 18.29 23.31
C TYR A 19 6.99 18.03 22.79
N SER A 20 7.37 18.66 21.68
CA SER A 20 8.78 19.07 21.41
C SER A 20 8.89 20.08 20.26
N ALA A 21 8.03 21.10 20.26
CA ALA A 21 8.23 22.27 19.43
C ALA A 21 9.40 23.11 19.97
N ARG A 22 10.63 22.87 19.48
CA ARG A 22 11.71 23.88 19.58
C ARG A 22 12.64 24.02 18.37
N ILE A 23 12.48 23.24 17.29
CA ILE A 23 13.36 23.38 16.11
C ILE A 23 12.63 23.50 14.76
N THR A 24 11.33 23.27 14.66
CA THR A 24 10.61 23.49 13.39
C THR A 24 9.34 24.31 13.62
N GLY A 25 9.29 25.48 13.00
CA GLY A 25 8.13 26.36 13.05
C GLY A 25 6.90 25.68 12.48
N HIS A 26 5.82 25.73 13.24
CA HIS A 26 4.42 25.58 12.81
C HIS A 26 4.08 24.38 11.94
N TYR A 27 3.78 23.23 12.54
CA TYR A 27 2.61 22.41 12.19
C TYR A 27 2.17 21.64 13.44
N ALA A 28 0.96 21.88 13.94
CA ALA A 28 0.21 20.86 14.67
C ALA A 28 -0.19 19.86 13.58
N GLY A 29 0.58 18.79 13.40
CA GLY A 29 0.61 18.06 12.15
C GLY A 29 0.84 16.58 12.32
N ASP A 30 -0.18 15.81 12.00
CA ASP A 30 -0.17 14.36 11.82
C ASP A 30 0.99 13.98 10.91
N LEU A 31 1.84 13.04 11.36
CA LEU A 31 2.98 12.58 10.57
C LEU A 31 2.54 11.34 9.80
N LEU A 32 2.48 11.45 8.46
CA LEU A 32 2.23 10.31 7.58
C LEU A 32 3.55 9.60 7.27
N LEU A 33 3.73 8.42 7.85
CA LEU A 33 4.82 7.51 7.50
C LEU A 33 4.43 6.71 6.25
N ILE A 34 5.29 6.74 5.24
CA ILE A 34 5.14 5.98 3.99
C ILE A 34 6.31 5.00 3.91
N GLU A 35 6.01 3.71 3.98
CA GLU A 35 7.00 2.64 3.86
C GLU A 35 6.73 1.82 2.61
N GLU A 36 7.75 1.60 1.77
CA GLU A 36 7.66 0.71 0.61
C GLU A 36 7.82 -0.74 1.09
N GLU A 37 6.77 -1.54 0.92
CA GLU A 37 6.78 -2.97 1.31
C GLU A 37 7.27 -3.84 0.16
N GLY A 38 6.99 -3.46 -1.10
CA GLY A 38 7.47 -4.19 -2.27
C GLY A 38 6.72 -3.89 -3.57
N GLU A 39 6.78 -4.84 -4.51
CA GLU A 39 6.11 -4.78 -5.81
C GLU A 39 5.08 -5.91 -5.93
N LEU A 40 3.92 -5.63 -6.51
CA LEU A 40 2.86 -6.60 -6.76
C LEU A 40 2.70 -6.86 -8.25
N SER A 41 2.58 -8.12 -8.65
CA SER A 41 2.32 -8.46 -10.06
C SER A 41 1.00 -7.87 -10.57
N GLU A 42 0.92 -7.63 -11.89
CA GLU A 42 -0.34 -7.19 -12.52
C GLU A 42 -1.48 -8.19 -12.30
N GLU A 43 -1.17 -9.49 -12.27
CA GLU A 43 -2.15 -10.54 -12.00
C GLU A 43 -2.71 -10.40 -10.58
N ALA A 44 -1.85 -10.22 -9.58
CA ALA A 44 -2.27 -10.00 -8.20
C ALA A 44 -3.14 -8.74 -8.08
N VAL A 45 -2.71 -7.62 -8.68
CA VAL A 45 -3.48 -6.36 -8.65
C VAL A 45 -4.84 -6.51 -9.30
N LYS A 46 -4.95 -7.23 -10.42
CA LYS A 46 -6.23 -7.49 -11.08
C LYS A 46 -7.18 -8.29 -10.19
N VAL A 47 -6.68 -9.32 -9.52
CA VAL A 47 -7.47 -10.12 -8.56
C VAL A 47 -7.94 -9.25 -7.39
N ILE A 48 -7.06 -8.42 -6.84
CA ILE A 48 -7.37 -7.51 -5.73
C ILE A 48 -8.44 -6.50 -6.15
N LYS A 49 -8.24 -5.80 -7.28
CA LYS A 49 -9.22 -4.82 -7.79
C LYS A 49 -10.59 -5.44 -8.01
N SER A 50 -10.63 -6.59 -8.67
CA SER A 50 -11.88 -7.32 -8.93
C SER A 50 -12.61 -7.69 -7.64
N THR A 51 -11.86 -8.09 -6.60
CA THR A 51 -12.44 -8.45 -5.30
C THR A 51 -12.97 -7.23 -4.54
N LEU A 52 -12.25 -6.11 -4.59
CA LEU A 52 -12.59 -4.89 -3.85
C LEU A 52 -13.55 -3.98 -4.61
N GLY A 53 -13.92 -4.33 -5.85
CA GLY A 53 -14.78 -3.49 -6.69
C GLY A 53 -14.10 -2.20 -7.16
N VAL A 54 -12.77 -2.21 -7.23
CA VAL A 54 -11.98 -1.08 -7.76
C VAL A 54 -12.05 -1.11 -9.29
N ALA A 55 -12.21 0.05 -9.91
CA ALA A 55 -12.27 0.16 -11.36
C ALA A 55 -10.98 -0.36 -12.02
N ASP A 56 -11.10 -1.04 -13.16
CA ASP A 56 -9.96 -1.65 -13.85
C ASP A 56 -8.90 -0.61 -14.26
N ASP A 57 -9.33 0.60 -14.63
CA ASP A 57 -8.48 1.73 -15.05
C ASP A 57 -7.88 2.54 -13.88
N ALA A 58 -8.29 2.26 -12.63
CA ALA A 58 -7.75 2.92 -11.45
C ALA A 58 -6.24 2.68 -11.35
N ARG A 59 -5.44 3.74 -11.25
CA ARG A 59 -3.97 3.63 -11.13
C ARG A 59 -3.48 3.55 -9.70
N GLU A 60 -4.37 3.74 -8.74
CA GLU A 60 -4.08 3.63 -7.33
C GLU A 60 -5.33 3.17 -6.58
N PHE A 61 -5.13 2.51 -5.43
CA PHE A 61 -6.21 2.17 -4.51
C PHE A 61 -5.63 1.85 -3.13
N GLU A 62 -6.50 1.85 -2.13
CA GLU A 62 -6.14 1.53 -0.76
C GLU A 62 -6.77 0.21 -0.31
N ILE A 63 -6.08 -0.51 0.56
CA ILE A 63 -6.56 -1.74 1.19
C ILE A 63 -6.55 -1.51 2.70
N THR A 64 -7.74 -1.55 3.30
CA THR A 64 -7.87 -1.46 4.75
C THR A 64 -7.68 -2.83 5.41
N PRO A 65 -7.44 -2.90 6.74
CA PRO A 65 -7.41 -4.19 7.45
C PRO A 65 -8.65 -5.06 7.23
N ARG A 66 -9.83 -4.45 7.02
CA ARG A 66 -11.08 -5.19 6.76
C ARG A 66 -11.14 -5.79 5.36
N ASP A 67 -10.48 -5.16 4.40
CA ASP A 67 -10.48 -5.61 3.01
C ASP A 67 -9.57 -6.80 2.81
N ILE A 68 -8.46 -6.88 3.57
CA ILE A 68 -7.55 -8.02 3.55
C ILE A 68 -8.28 -9.34 3.81
N MET A 69 -9.23 -9.36 4.75
CA MET A 69 -10.02 -10.56 5.06
C MET A 69 -10.92 -11.02 3.91
N LYS A 70 -11.24 -10.14 2.96
CA LYS A 70 -12.07 -10.44 1.79
C LYS A 70 -11.24 -10.94 0.61
N LEU A 71 -9.93 -10.70 0.62
CA LEU A 71 -9.06 -11.03 -0.51
C LEU A 71 -8.94 -12.54 -0.68
N PRO A 72 -9.07 -13.07 -1.91
CA PRO A 72 -8.86 -14.48 -2.17
C PRO A 72 -7.35 -14.78 -2.22
N ILE A 73 -6.71 -14.79 -1.05
CA ILE A 73 -5.26 -14.93 -0.87
C ILE A 73 -4.70 -16.18 -1.59
N GLU A 74 -5.47 -17.27 -1.65
CA GLU A 74 -5.13 -18.52 -2.34
C GLU A 74 -5.03 -18.38 -3.87
N LYS A 75 -5.64 -17.34 -4.45
CA LYS A 75 -5.61 -17.08 -5.90
C LYS A 75 -4.47 -16.15 -6.31
N LEU A 76 -3.73 -15.60 -5.35
CA LEU A 76 -2.61 -14.72 -5.63
C LEU A 76 -1.35 -15.56 -5.91
N PRO A 77 -0.46 -15.09 -6.80
CA PRO A 77 0.86 -15.69 -6.95
C PRO A 77 1.60 -15.75 -5.62
N GLU A 78 2.39 -16.80 -5.40
CA GLU A 78 2.99 -17.09 -4.08
C GLU A 78 3.84 -15.93 -3.52
N GLY A 79 4.62 -15.27 -4.38
CA GLY A 79 5.42 -14.10 -3.99
C GLY A 79 4.55 -12.93 -3.53
N ASP A 80 3.54 -12.58 -4.32
CA ASP A 80 2.61 -11.48 -4.03
C ASP A 80 1.77 -11.77 -2.78
N ARG A 81 1.34 -13.04 -2.62
CA ARG A 81 0.65 -13.52 -1.43
C ARG A 81 1.47 -13.27 -0.18
N ASN A 82 2.73 -13.73 -0.18
CA ASN A 82 3.59 -13.63 1.00
C ASN A 82 3.87 -12.16 1.32
N LEU A 83 4.15 -11.34 0.31
CA LEU A 83 4.34 -9.90 0.46
C LEU A 83 3.11 -9.23 1.08
N LEU A 84 1.92 -9.50 0.53
CA LEU A 84 0.68 -8.90 1.01
C LEU A 84 0.36 -9.32 2.45
N LEU A 85 0.58 -10.60 2.81
CA LEU A 85 0.39 -11.09 4.17
C LEU A 85 1.40 -10.49 5.16
N GLU A 86 2.66 -10.34 4.76
CA GLU A 86 3.68 -9.69 5.58
C GLU A 86 3.32 -8.21 5.84
N ALA A 87 2.97 -7.48 4.78
CA ALA A 87 2.54 -6.09 4.87
C ALA A 87 1.26 -5.95 5.72
N ALA A 88 0.28 -6.85 5.53
CA ALA A 88 -0.94 -6.90 6.32
C ALA A 88 -0.68 -7.18 7.81
N GLY A 89 0.28 -8.04 8.13
CA GLY A 89 0.69 -8.35 9.50
C GLY A 89 1.27 -7.16 10.26
N LYS A 90 1.75 -6.12 9.53
CA LYS A 90 2.26 -4.87 10.08
C LYS A 90 1.19 -3.77 10.22
N LEU A 91 -0.05 -4.04 9.82
CA LEU A 91 -1.14 -3.07 9.94
C LEU A 91 -1.70 -3.03 11.37
N ASP A 92 -2.03 -1.82 11.78
CA ASP A 92 -2.80 -1.49 12.97
C ASP A 92 -4.08 -0.71 12.57
N ALA A 93 -4.84 -0.24 13.55
CA ALA A 93 -6.11 0.46 13.29
C ALA A 93 -5.95 1.81 12.58
N GLU A 94 -4.74 2.37 12.55
CA GLU A 94 -4.42 3.70 12.02
C GLU A 94 -3.58 3.62 10.73
N SER A 95 -3.37 2.41 10.22
CA SER A 95 -2.61 2.17 8.99
C SER A 95 -3.42 1.44 7.94
N ARG A 96 -2.99 1.66 6.70
CA ARG A 96 -3.60 1.12 5.48
C ARG A 96 -2.51 0.78 4.48
N LEU A 97 -2.79 -0.14 3.58
CA LEU A 97 -1.94 -0.37 2.43
C LEU A 97 -2.40 0.51 1.28
N HIS A 98 -1.47 1.01 0.50
CA HIS A 98 -1.70 1.79 -0.70
C HIS A 98 -0.96 1.13 -1.86
N VAL A 99 -1.68 0.86 -2.94
CA VAL A 99 -1.13 0.25 -4.15
C VAL A 99 -1.16 1.30 -5.25
N GLU A 100 -0.01 1.57 -5.87
CA GLU A 100 0.16 2.60 -6.89
C GLU A 100 0.83 2.03 -8.14
N TYR A 101 0.31 2.34 -9.33
CA TYR A 101 0.97 2.07 -10.60
C TYR A 101 2.04 3.11 -10.87
N ARG A 102 3.30 2.70 -10.78
CA ARG A 102 4.46 3.50 -11.19
C ARG A 102 4.84 3.16 -12.61
N TYR A 103 4.34 3.98 -13.54
CA TYR A 103 4.87 4.00 -14.90
C TYR A 103 6.33 4.48 -14.86
N ARG A 104 7.27 3.57 -15.17
CA ARG A 104 8.64 3.94 -15.56
C ARG A 104 8.71 3.99 -17.09
N PRO A 105 8.85 5.16 -17.71
CA PRO A 105 9.18 5.21 -19.12
C PRO A 105 10.58 4.60 -19.30
N SER A 106 10.66 3.47 -20.02
CA SER A 106 11.92 2.95 -20.54
C SER A 106 12.36 3.88 -21.67
N PHE A 107 13.34 4.75 -21.39
CA PHE A 107 14.08 5.42 -22.45
C PHE A 107 15.17 4.43 -22.91
N ASP A 108 14.87 3.69 -23.98
CA ASP A 108 15.87 2.98 -24.79
C ASP A 108 16.82 3.97 -25.47
#